data_AF-A0AAN7G601-F1
#
_entry.id   AF-A0AAN7G601-F1
#
_cell.length_a   1.000
_cell.length_b   1.000
_cell.length_c   1.000
_cell.angle_alpha   90.00
_cell.angle_beta   90.00
_cell.angle_gamma   90.00
#
_symmetry.space_group_name_H-M   'P 1'
#
loop_
_entity.id
_entity.type
_entity.pdbx_description
1 polymer ?
#
loop_
_entity_poly.entity_id
_entity_poly.type
_entity_poly.pdbx_seq_one_letter_code
_entity_poly.pdbx_strand_id
1 'polypeptide(L)'
;MPQEDDESEIKLLKKELEVSQARIEPLEKENQELKQEVSRLKAQISSLRAHNNERKTMLWKKLQNSLDSNYTDASQHKPSIFMSVSEQRPGVPEKTSARTDIPEAIAEKKTIKVPNPPPRPHSVTPSLPKEVVKGNTAPPTPPPPPLPSKLLAGSRAVRRVPEVMELYRSLTRRDANKDNRTNTAGTPVVAFTKNMIGEIENRSSYLSAIKSDVESREEFIKFLIKEVESAAHRDISEVESFVKWLDEELSSLVDERAVLRHFPQWPERKADALREAAFTYRDLRSLGSEVSHFEDNPKEPLAQALRRIQALQDRRACWNKASTI
;
A
#
# COMPACT_ATOMS: atom_id res chain seq x y z
N MET A 1 11.27 -3.82 71.90
CA MET A 1 12.44 -4.17 71.06
C MET A 1 11.92 -4.70 69.72
N PRO A 2 11.75 -3.86 68.68
CA PRO A 2 11.31 -4.28 67.33
C PRO A 2 12.44 -4.26 66.27
N GLN A 3 13.67 -3.92 66.64
CA GLN A 3 14.73 -3.53 65.71
C GLN A 3 15.31 -4.68 64.85
N GLU A 4 15.11 -5.94 65.23
CA GLU A 4 15.68 -7.11 64.53
C GLU A 4 14.86 -7.53 63.28
N ASP A 5 13.55 -7.28 63.30
CA ASP A 5 12.66 -7.59 62.17
C ASP A 5 12.89 -6.61 61.01
N ASP A 6 13.04 -5.31 61.32
CA ASP A 6 13.38 -4.27 60.35
C ASP A 6 14.72 -4.55 59.65
N GLU A 7 15.70 -5.07 60.39
CA GLU A 7 17.03 -5.39 59.84
C GLU A 7 16.99 -6.59 58.87
N SER A 8 16.09 -7.54 59.12
CA SER A 8 15.89 -8.72 58.28
C SER A 8 15.16 -8.37 56.98
N GLU A 9 14.16 -7.49 57.06
CA GLU A 9 13.44 -6.96 55.90
C GLU A 9 14.36 -6.14 54.99
N ILE A 10 15.22 -5.28 55.57
CA ILE A 10 16.23 -4.52 54.83
C ILE A 10 17.22 -5.46 54.10
N LYS A 11 17.67 -6.53 54.75
CA LYS A 11 18.57 -7.53 54.13
C LYS A 11 17.90 -8.25 52.96
N LEU A 12 16.61 -8.57 53.08
CA LEU A 12 15.83 -9.24 52.03
C LEU A 12 15.61 -8.31 50.83
N LEU A 13 15.19 -7.06 51.06
CA LEU A 13 15.03 -6.06 50.01
C LEU A 13 16.35 -5.76 49.27
N LYS A 14 17.47 -5.72 50.00
CA LYS A 14 18.80 -5.54 49.39
C LYS A 14 19.15 -6.69 48.45
N LYS A 15 18.83 -7.93 48.83
CA LYS A 15 19.06 -9.12 48.00
C LYS A 15 18.17 -9.11 46.75
N GLU A 16 16.91 -8.71 46.88
CA GLU A 16 15.97 -8.59 45.74
C GLU A 16 16.43 -7.50 44.76
N LEU A 17 16.93 -6.36 45.26
CA LEU A 17 17.50 -5.30 44.44
C LEU A 17 18.71 -5.80 43.65
N GLU A 18 19.59 -6.57 44.28
CA GLU A 18 20.79 -7.12 43.65
C GLU A 18 20.43 -8.16 42.57
N VAL A 19 19.42 -9.00 42.80
CA VAL A 19 18.87 -9.92 41.79
C VAL A 19 18.25 -9.17 40.62
N SER A 20 17.49 -8.10 40.90
CA SER A 20 16.89 -7.25 39.88
C SER A 20 17.96 -6.55 39.02
N GLN A 21 19.01 -6.01 39.64
CA GLN A 21 20.13 -5.39 38.95
C GLN A 21 20.88 -6.39 38.06
N ALA A 22 21.17 -7.58 38.56
CA ALA A 22 21.81 -8.65 37.80
C ALA A 22 20.98 -9.11 36.59
N ARG A 23 19.65 -8.97 36.64
CA ARG A 23 18.75 -9.24 35.51
C ARG A 23 18.70 -8.10 34.49
N ILE A 24 18.81 -6.85 34.95
CA ILE A 24 18.75 -5.66 34.09
C ILE A 24 20.01 -5.52 33.25
N GLU A 25 21.19 -5.75 33.83
CA GLU A 25 22.48 -5.59 33.13
C GLU A 25 22.59 -6.34 31.78
N PRO A 26 22.27 -7.66 31.69
CA PRO A 26 22.33 -8.35 30.40
C PRO A 26 21.27 -7.87 29.41
N LEU A 27 20.08 -7.48 29.87
CA LEU A 27 19.02 -6.92 29.02
C LEU A 27 19.38 -5.55 28.46
N GLU A 28 20.09 -4.73 29.24
CA GLU A 28 20.64 -3.45 28.77
C GLU A 28 21.72 -3.67 27.72
N LYS A 29 22.60 -4.65 27.93
CA LYS A 29 23.63 -5.03 26.95
C LYS A 29 23.02 -5.52 25.63
N GLU A 30 22.03 -6.41 25.70
CA GLU A 30 21.30 -6.90 24.52
C GLU A 30 20.60 -5.74 23.79
N ASN A 31 19.96 -4.82 24.52
CA ASN A 31 19.37 -3.62 23.93
C ASN A 31 20.39 -2.74 23.21
N GLN A 32 21.60 -2.60 23.75
CA GLN A 32 22.68 -1.85 23.09
C GLN A 32 23.13 -2.55 21.81
N GLU A 33 23.27 -3.87 21.82
CA GLU A 33 23.62 -4.67 20.64
C GLU A 33 22.54 -4.56 19.55
N LEU A 34 21.26 -4.70 19.93
CA LEU A 34 20.13 -4.51 19.01
C LEU A 34 20.11 -3.10 18.41
N LYS A 35 20.42 -2.06 19.20
CA LYS A 35 20.52 -0.68 18.69
C LYS A 35 21.65 -0.52 17.66
N GLN A 36 22.79 -1.18 17.88
CA GLN A 36 23.90 -1.18 16.92
C GLN A 36 23.51 -1.92 15.64
N GLU A 37 22.85 -3.07 15.75
CA GLU A 37 22.40 -3.86 14.60
C GLU A 37 21.34 -3.12 13.77
N VAL A 38 20.38 -2.46 14.42
CA VAL A 38 19.40 -1.59 13.75
C VAL A 38 20.11 -0.46 13.00
N SER A 39 21.15 0.13 13.59
CA SER A 39 21.93 1.19 12.93
C SER A 39 22.67 0.65 11.70
N ARG A 40 23.27 -0.55 11.80
CA ARG A 40 23.93 -1.26 10.69
C ARG A 40 22.96 -1.58 9.56
N LEU A 41 21.79 -2.15 9.87
CA LEU A 41 20.76 -2.49 8.90
C LEU A 41 20.18 -1.24 8.22
N LYS A 42 19.96 -0.16 8.97
CA LYS A 42 19.55 1.13 8.39
C LYS A 42 20.56 1.66 7.38
N ALA A 43 21.86 1.57 7.68
CA ALA A 43 22.91 1.96 6.75
C ALA A 43 22.91 1.08 5.49
N GLN A 44 22.72 -0.24 5.64
CA GLN A 44 22.63 -1.17 4.52
C GLN A 44 21.41 -0.89 3.62
N ILE A 45 20.24 -0.61 4.20
CA ILE A 45 19.02 -0.23 3.46
C ILE A 45 19.25 1.08 2.69
N SER A 46 19.91 2.06 3.32
CA SER A 46 20.25 3.33 2.67
C SER A 46 21.16 3.11 1.46
N SER A 47 22.22 2.32 1.61
CA SER A 47 23.12 1.94 0.51
C SER A 47 22.38 1.22 -0.62
N LEU A 48 21.50 0.27 -0.30
CA LEU A 48 20.74 -0.47 -1.31
C LEU A 48 19.75 0.45 -2.04
N ARG A 49 19.11 1.37 -1.32
CA ARG A 49 18.22 2.39 -1.90
C ARG A 49 18.99 3.31 -2.84
N ALA A 50 20.17 3.79 -2.44
CA ALA A 50 21.04 4.62 -3.27
C ALA A 50 21.43 3.90 -4.57
N HIS A 51 21.87 2.64 -4.48
CA HIS A 51 22.20 1.83 -5.65
C HIS A 51 21.00 1.57 -6.56
N ASN A 52 19.80 1.34 -5.99
CA ASN A 52 18.58 1.18 -6.77
C ASN A 52 18.22 2.48 -7.52
N ASN A 53 18.30 3.63 -6.83
CA ASN A 53 18.08 4.94 -7.43
C ASN A 53 19.09 5.21 -8.56
N GLU A 54 20.37 4.91 -8.35
CA GLU A 54 21.40 5.07 -9.37
C GLU A 54 21.11 4.21 -10.61
N ARG A 55 20.77 2.93 -10.42
CA ARG A 55 20.39 2.04 -11.52
C ARG A 55 19.17 2.56 -12.27
N LYS A 56 18.14 3.04 -11.55
CA LYS A 56 16.97 3.66 -12.16
C LYS A 56 17.40 4.87 -12.99
N THR A 57 18.21 5.77 -12.44
CA THR A 57 18.71 6.95 -13.16
C THR A 57 19.53 6.57 -14.40
N MET A 58 20.38 5.55 -14.32
CA MET A 58 21.13 5.07 -15.49
C MET A 58 20.21 4.49 -16.58
N LEU A 59 19.18 3.73 -16.20
CA LEU A 59 18.20 3.19 -17.14
C LEU A 59 17.36 4.30 -17.78
N TRP A 60 16.91 5.27 -16.99
CA TRP A 60 16.21 6.46 -17.50
C TRP A 60 17.08 7.26 -18.47
N LYS A 61 18.37 7.49 -18.14
CA LYS A 61 19.33 8.14 -19.05
C LYS A 61 19.54 7.32 -20.33
N LYS A 62 19.63 5.99 -20.23
CA LYS A 62 19.79 5.12 -21.41
C LYS A 62 18.55 5.14 -22.31
N LEU A 63 17.35 5.18 -21.73
CA LEU A 63 16.10 5.32 -22.47
C LEU A 63 16.03 6.67 -23.19
N GLN A 64 16.38 7.75 -22.49
CA GLN A 64 16.40 9.10 -23.06
C GLN A 64 17.41 9.21 -24.21
N ASN A 65 18.65 8.75 -23.99
CA ASN A 65 19.68 8.73 -25.02
C ASN A 65 19.32 7.81 -26.21
N SER A 66 18.57 6.73 -25.97
CA SER A 66 18.04 5.89 -27.05
C SER A 66 16.95 6.58 -27.85
N LEU A 67 16.20 7.51 -27.26
CA LEU A 67 15.22 8.35 -27.96
C LEU A 67 15.96 9.41 -28.80
N ASP A 68 16.94 10.08 -28.21
CA ASP A 68 17.69 11.18 -28.83
C ASP A 68 18.71 10.69 -29.91
N SER A 69 19.21 9.46 -29.80
CA SER A 69 20.09 8.83 -30.80
C SER A 69 19.35 8.45 -32.10
N ASN A 70 18.01 8.37 -32.10
CA ASN A 70 17.22 8.11 -33.32
C ASN A 70 16.83 9.40 -34.07
N TYR A 71 17.20 10.58 -33.56
CA TYR A 71 16.91 11.88 -34.19
C TYR A 71 18.16 12.64 -34.66
N THR A 72 19.35 12.08 -34.51
CA THR A 72 20.62 12.73 -34.93
C THR A 72 21.13 12.24 -36.28
N ASP A 73 20.21 12.03 -37.23
CA ASP A 73 20.47 12.09 -38.68
C ASP A 73 19.50 13.06 -39.38
N ALA A 74 19.16 14.16 -38.72
CA ALA A 74 18.48 15.28 -39.34
C ALA A 74 18.89 16.60 -38.69
N SER A 75 19.76 17.31 -39.39
CA SER A 75 19.89 18.77 -39.39
C SER A 75 20.33 19.47 -38.10
N GLN A 76 21.51 20.08 -38.19
CA GLN A 76 21.90 21.21 -37.36
C GLN A 76 20.88 22.37 -37.49
N HIS A 77 20.36 22.88 -36.38
CA HIS A 77 20.38 24.32 -36.00
C HIS A 77 19.73 24.56 -34.62
N LYS A 78 20.47 25.27 -33.77
CA LYS A 78 20.23 25.78 -32.39
C LYS A 78 19.29 27.04 -32.42
N PRO A 79 18.88 27.68 -31.29
CA PRO A 79 18.15 27.18 -30.10
C PRO A 79 17.12 28.18 -29.45
N SER A 80 16.51 27.72 -28.34
CA SER A 80 16.23 28.45 -27.07
C SER A 80 15.16 29.56 -27.06
N ILE A 81 14.10 29.36 -26.25
CA ILE A 81 13.64 30.36 -25.27
C ILE A 81 13.18 29.65 -23.98
N PHE A 82 13.72 30.13 -22.87
CA PHE A 82 13.37 29.88 -21.47
C PHE A 82 12.77 31.19 -20.92
N MET A 83 11.71 31.14 -20.12
CA MET A 83 11.32 32.16 -19.10
C MET A 83 10.01 31.69 -18.43
N SER A 84 9.98 31.32 -17.14
CA SER A 84 10.04 32.16 -15.91
C SER A 84 8.74 32.96 -15.61
N VAL A 85 7.96 32.42 -14.68
CA VAL A 85 7.18 33.03 -13.56
C VAL A 85 6.86 34.53 -13.62
N SER A 86 5.57 34.92 -13.45
CA SER A 86 5.16 35.95 -12.47
C SER A 86 3.64 36.11 -12.28
N GLU A 87 3.27 36.54 -11.07
CA GLU A 87 1.96 36.91 -10.53
C GLU A 87 1.33 38.15 -11.23
N GLN A 88 0.00 38.16 -11.45
CA GLN A 88 -0.93 39.22 -11.01
C GLN A 88 -2.39 39.00 -11.49
N ARG A 89 -3.35 39.13 -10.56
CA ARG A 89 -4.77 39.52 -10.77
C ARG A 89 -4.81 41.04 -11.07
N PRO A 90 -5.78 41.66 -11.79
CA PRO A 90 -7.23 41.64 -11.51
C PRO A 90 -8.15 41.64 -12.77
N GLY A 91 -9.43 41.23 -12.69
CA GLY A 91 -10.53 42.19 -12.57
C GLY A 91 -11.72 41.82 -13.48
N VAL A 92 -12.94 42.05 -12.98
CA VAL A 92 -14.30 41.72 -13.47
C VAL A 92 -14.82 42.84 -14.42
N PRO A 93 -15.79 42.64 -15.36
CA PRO A 93 -17.25 42.80 -15.12
C PRO A 93 -18.14 41.72 -15.79
N GLU A 94 -19.21 41.25 -15.12
CA GLU A 94 -20.67 41.53 -15.38
C GLU A 94 -21.13 41.27 -16.85
N LYS A 95 -22.28 40.65 -17.19
CA LYS A 95 -23.63 40.83 -16.65
C LYS A 95 -24.66 39.86 -17.32
N THR A 96 -25.71 39.49 -16.56
CA THR A 96 -27.14 39.24 -16.95
C THR A 96 -27.57 38.15 -17.95
N SER A 97 -28.45 37.24 -17.51
CA SER A 97 -29.93 37.21 -17.77
C SER A 97 -30.48 35.79 -17.48
N ALA A 98 -31.24 35.54 -16.40
CA ALA A 98 -32.71 35.61 -16.26
C ALA A 98 -33.53 34.39 -16.78
N ARG A 99 -34.17 33.69 -15.82
CA ARG A 99 -35.54 33.12 -15.80
C ARG A 99 -35.85 31.91 -16.71
N THR A 100 -36.40 30.78 -16.22
CA THR A 100 -37.85 30.55 -16.03
C THR A 100 -38.13 29.22 -15.29
N ASP A 101 -39.32 29.18 -14.67
CA ASP A 101 -39.91 28.25 -13.69
C ASP A 101 -40.28 26.79 -14.15
N ILE A 102 -40.09 25.84 -13.22
CA ILE A 102 -40.89 24.67 -12.70
C ILE A 102 -42.22 24.33 -13.44
N PRO A 103 -42.62 23.04 -13.67
CA PRO A 103 -43.03 22.08 -12.61
C PRO A 103 -42.85 20.55 -12.75
N GLU A 104 -42.50 19.94 -11.60
CA GLU A 104 -43.11 18.78 -10.90
C GLU A 104 -44.04 17.79 -11.67
N ALA A 105 -43.73 16.48 -11.62
CA ALA A 105 -44.61 15.40 -11.11
C ALA A 105 -44.22 13.94 -11.51
N ILE A 106 -44.08 13.08 -10.48
CA ILE A 106 -44.66 11.72 -10.32
C ILE A 106 -44.09 10.49 -11.07
N ALA A 107 -43.56 9.57 -10.24
CA ALA A 107 -43.60 8.09 -10.21
C ALA A 107 -43.36 7.24 -11.48
N GLU A 108 -42.42 6.29 -11.39
CA GLU A 108 -42.76 4.85 -11.38
C GLU A 108 -41.56 3.92 -11.08
N LYS A 109 -41.93 2.75 -10.53
CA LYS A 109 -41.14 1.64 -10.01
C LYS A 109 -40.35 0.89 -11.09
N LYS A 110 -39.16 0.35 -10.77
CA LYS A 110 -38.70 -0.97 -11.26
C LYS A 110 -37.48 -1.51 -10.47
N THR A 111 -37.73 -2.60 -9.75
CA THR A 111 -36.79 -3.54 -9.14
C THR A 111 -35.86 -4.19 -10.17
N ILE A 112 -34.55 -4.23 -9.90
CA ILE A 112 -33.59 -5.14 -10.56
C ILE A 112 -32.73 -5.82 -9.48
N LYS A 113 -32.56 -7.13 -9.67
CA LYS A 113 -32.09 -8.13 -8.71
C LYS A 113 -30.57 -8.19 -8.64
N VAL A 114 -30.08 -8.40 -7.41
CA VAL A 114 -28.69 -8.75 -7.05
C VAL A 114 -28.34 -10.17 -7.55
N PRO A 115 -27.12 -10.40 -8.10
CA PRO A 115 -26.53 -11.73 -8.16
C PRO A 115 -25.59 -11.99 -6.97
N ASN A 116 -25.79 -13.12 -6.29
CA ASN A 116 -24.93 -13.64 -5.21
C ASN A 116 -23.52 -14.02 -5.70
N PRO A 117 -22.49 -13.92 -4.82
CA PRO A 117 -21.14 -14.46 -5.09
C PRO A 117 -21.07 -16.00 -4.92
N PRO A 118 -20.14 -16.68 -5.61
CA PRO A 118 -19.97 -18.14 -5.53
C PRO A 118 -19.25 -18.60 -4.25
N PRO A 119 -19.49 -19.85 -3.78
CA PRO A 119 -18.98 -20.38 -2.51
C PRO A 119 -17.50 -20.80 -2.58
N ARG A 120 -16.78 -20.56 -1.48
CA ARG A 120 -15.41 -21.00 -1.21
C ARG A 120 -15.40 -22.47 -0.76
N PRO A 121 -14.52 -23.35 -1.29
CA PRO A 121 -14.38 -24.70 -0.77
C PRO A 121 -13.53 -24.72 0.51
N HIS A 122 -14.03 -25.45 1.50
CA HIS A 122 -13.39 -25.72 2.78
C HIS A 122 -12.31 -26.80 2.67
N SER A 123 -11.33 -26.62 3.55
CA SER A 123 -10.32 -27.53 4.10
C SER A 123 -10.75 -28.98 4.30
N VAL A 124 -9.87 -29.93 3.93
CA VAL A 124 -9.87 -31.31 4.45
C VAL A 124 -8.43 -31.75 4.74
N THR A 125 -8.20 -32.13 6.00
CA THR A 125 -6.99 -32.72 6.61
C THR A 125 -6.88 -34.23 6.25
N PRO A 126 -5.72 -34.90 6.43
CA PRO A 126 -5.34 -36.11 5.69
C PRO A 126 -5.64 -37.42 6.44
N SER A 127 -5.76 -38.51 5.67
CA SER A 127 -5.85 -39.88 6.19
C SER A 127 -4.62 -40.72 5.79
N LEU A 128 -3.95 -41.26 6.82
CA LEU A 128 -2.99 -42.38 6.78
C LEU A 128 -3.74 -43.72 6.69
N PRO A 129 -3.10 -44.77 6.16
CA PRO A 129 -2.76 -45.90 7.05
C PRO A 129 -1.40 -46.61 6.79
N LYS A 130 -0.75 -47.02 7.91
CA LYS A 130 -0.02 -48.26 8.30
C LYS A 130 0.56 -49.18 7.19
N GLU A 131 1.64 -49.96 7.32
CA GLU A 131 2.36 -50.57 8.46
C GLU A 131 3.74 -51.12 7.98
N VAL A 132 4.47 -51.71 8.91
CA VAL A 132 5.92 -52.02 9.00
C VAL A 132 6.33 -53.35 8.32
N VAL A 133 7.63 -53.49 7.95
CA VAL A 133 8.56 -54.61 8.26
C VAL A 133 9.59 -54.92 7.14
N LYS A 134 10.82 -54.43 7.36
CA LYS A 134 12.18 -55.05 7.30
C LYS A 134 12.44 -56.27 6.38
N GLY A 135 13.49 -56.17 5.55
CA GLY A 135 14.20 -57.35 5.00
C GLY A 135 15.25 -57.02 3.92
N ASN A 136 16.52 -57.24 4.24
CA ASN A 136 17.70 -56.99 3.39
C ASN A 136 17.75 -57.90 2.13
N THR A 137 18.32 -57.41 1.02
CA THR A 137 19.39 -58.05 0.20
C THR A 137 19.48 -57.42 -1.21
N ALA A 138 20.70 -57.18 -1.69
CA ALA A 138 21.07 -56.89 -3.07
C ALA A 138 22.37 -57.68 -3.37
N PRO A 139 22.82 -57.89 -4.63
CA PRO A 139 22.16 -57.99 -5.96
C PRO A 139 22.62 -59.28 -6.73
N PRO A 140 22.40 -59.38 -8.06
CA PRO A 140 23.59 -59.42 -8.91
C PRO A 140 23.55 -58.45 -10.11
N THR A 141 24.74 -57.98 -10.47
CA THR A 141 25.08 -56.96 -11.46
C THR A 141 25.06 -57.47 -12.92
N PRO A 142 24.56 -56.67 -13.88
CA PRO A 142 24.89 -56.83 -15.30
C PRO A 142 26.30 -56.27 -15.64
N PRO A 143 26.95 -56.76 -16.70
CA PRO A 143 28.37 -56.51 -17.00
C PRO A 143 28.65 -55.07 -17.49
N PRO A 144 29.90 -54.58 -17.34
CA PRO A 144 30.28 -53.22 -17.68
C PRO A 144 30.53 -53.03 -19.19
N PRO A 145 30.14 -51.88 -19.79
CA PRO A 145 30.61 -51.46 -21.10
C PRO A 145 32.04 -50.87 -21.04
N PRO A 146 32.80 -50.92 -22.15
CA PRO A 146 34.25 -50.68 -22.16
C PRO A 146 34.65 -49.20 -22.00
N LEU A 147 35.76 -48.98 -21.30
CA LEU A 147 36.42 -47.67 -21.16
C LEU A 147 37.23 -47.30 -22.42
N PRO A 148 37.13 -46.06 -22.92
CA PRO A 148 38.17 -45.46 -23.74
C PRO A 148 39.29 -44.92 -22.83
N SER A 149 40.52 -45.34 -23.14
CA SER A 149 41.73 -44.98 -22.42
C SER A 149 42.23 -43.58 -22.82
N LYS A 150 42.47 -42.75 -21.79
CA LYS A 150 43.50 -41.70 -21.64
C LYS A 150 43.50 -40.54 -22.64
N LEU A 151 43.39 -39.30 -22.14
CA LEU A 151 44.50 -38.33 -22.04
C LEU A 151 44.01 -36.98 -21.46
N LEU A 152 44.67 -36.58 -20.37
CA LEU A 152 44.98 -35.24 -19.86
C LEU A 152 43.92 -34.11 -19.70
N ALA A 153 44.07 -33.46 -18.55
CA ALA A 153 43.89 -32.02 -18.28
C ALA A 153 42.47 -31.49 -18.00
N GLY A 154 42.16 -31.47 -16.70
CA GLY A 154 41.63 -30.31 -15.97
C GLY A 154 40.65 -29.37 -16.67
N SER A 155 39.37 -29.50 -16.33
CA SER A 155 38.51 -28.36 -15.98
C SER A 155 37.21 -28.90 -15.39
N ARG A 156 36.76 -28.32 -14.27
CA ARG A 156 35.38 -28.51 -13.79
C ARG A 156 34.42 -27.96 -14.85
N ALA A 157 34.00 -28.81 -15.77
CA ALA A 157 32.94 -28.49 -16.72
C ALA A 157 31.60 -28.90 -16.11
N VAL A 158 30.93 -27.95 -15.45
CA VAL A 158 29.46 -28.03 -15.35
C VAL A 158 28.96 -28.02 -16.78
N ARG A 159 28.45 -29.16 -17.26
CA ARG A 159 27.84 -29.31 -18.59
C ARG A 159 26.61 -28.42 -18.61
N ARG A 160 26.81 -27.13 -18.92
CA ARG A 160 25.70 -26.20 -19.13
C ARG A 160 24.96 -26.70 -20.35
N VAL A 161 23.71 -27.09 -20.14
CA VAL A 161 22.81 -27.53 -21.20
C VAL A 161 22.84 -26.46 -22.30
N PRO A 162 23.29 -26.81 -23.53
CA PRO A 162 23.40 -25.85 -24.63
C PRO A 162 22.12 -25.04 -24.81
N GLU A 163 20.96 -25.66 -24.62
CA GLU A 163 19.63 -25.04 -24.73
C GLU A 163 19.39 -23.91 -23.71
N VAL A 164 19.87 -24.02 -22.47
CA VAL A 164 19.72 -22.95 -21.46
C VAL A 164 20.63 -21.77 -21.78
N MET A 165 21.81 -22.07 -22.34
CA MET A 165 22.75 -21.04 -22.78
C MET A 165 22.25 -20.35 -24.06
N GLU A 166 21.66 -21.10 -24.98
CA GLU A 166 20.99 -20.64 -26.20
C GLU A 166 19.77 -19.78 -25.84
N LEU A 167 18.99 -20.20 -24.85
CA LEU A 167 17.85 -19.44 -24.32
C LEU A 167 18.32 -18.13 -23.69
N TYR A 168 19.33 -18.18 -22.83
CA TYR A 168 19.91 -16.98 -22.21
C TYR A 168 20.50 -16.03 -23.26
N ARG A 169 21.23 -16.53 -24.26
CA ARG A 169 21.75 -15.71 -25.37
C ARG A 169 20.63 -15.16 -26.25
N SER A 170 19.57 -15.93 -26.50
CA SER A 170 18.40 -15.50 -27.26
C SER A 170 17.62 -14.37 -26.56
N LEU A 171 17.55 -14.41 -25.23
CA LEU A 171 16.95 -13.39 -24.38
C LEU A 171 17.81 -12.14 -24.25
N THR A 172 19.15 -12.27 -24.21
CA THR A 172 20.06 -11.15 -23.92
C THR A 172 20.69 -10.48 -25.15
N ARG A 173 20.59 -11.06 -26.36
CA ARG A 173 21.24 -10.53 -27.58
C ARG A 173 20.33 -9.91 -28.63
N ARG A 174 19.01 -9.94 -28.47
CA ARG A 174 18.08 -9.24 -29.39
C ARG A 174 18.03 -7.75 -29.07
N ASP A 175 19.08 -7.03 -29.40
CA ASP A 175 19.06 -5.56 -29.52
C ASP A 175 20.11 -5.00 -30.52
N ALA A 176 20.67 -5.82 -31.43
CA ALA A 176 21.74 -5.33 -32.32
C ALA A 176 21.75 -5.85 -33.76
N ASN A 177 20.72 -6.53 -34.27
CA ASN A 177 20.72 -6.90 -35.70
C ASN A 177 19.32 -6.84 -36.30
N LYS A 178 18.99 -5.70 -36.91
CA LYS A 178 17.88 -5.55 -37.83
C LYS A 178 18.45 -5.77 -39.22
N ASP A 179 18.42 -7.00 -39.71
CA ASP A 179 18.44 -7.21 -41.15
C ASP A 179 17.59 -8.41 -41.57
N ASN A 180 16.99 -8.22 -42.73
CA ASN A 180 15.82 -8.89 -43.26
C ASN A 180 16.06 -10.37 -43.57
N ARG A 181 15.16 -11.25 -43.12
CA ARG A 181 14.77 -12.42 -43.91
C ARG A 181 13.41 -12.95 -43.47
N THR A 182 12.47 -12.87 -44.41
CA THR A 182 11.23 -13.63 -44.50
C THR A 182 11.39 -15.07 -43.99
N ASN A 183 10.52 -15.51 -43.08
CA ASN A 183 9.88 -16.82 -43.15
C ASN A 183 8.67 -16.93 -42.20
N THR A 184 7.74 -17.72 -42.72
CA THR A 184 6.35 -18.00 -42.39
C THR A 184 6.17 -18.73 -41.06
N ALA A 185 4.99 -18.54 -40.46
CA ALA A 185 4.38 -19.35 -39.40
C ALA A 185 5.09 -19.33 -38.03
N GLY A 186 4.63 -18.45 -37.16
CA GLY A 186 4.97 -18.46 -35.74
C GLY A 186 4.39 -17.22 -35.08
N THR A 187 3.31 -17.41 -34.35
CA THR A 187 2.65 -16.47 -33.43
C THR A 187 3.64 -15.46 -32.83
N PRO A 188 3.36 -14.14 -32.81
CA PRO A 188 4.33 -13.17 -32.36
C PRO A 188 4.46 -13.22 -30.82
N VAL A 189 5.38 -14.06 -30.34
CA VAL A 189 5.89 -14.04 -28.95
C VAL A 189 6.70 -12.75 -28.69
N VAL A 190 6.94 -11.95 -29.74
CA VAL A 190 7.74 -10.71 -29.73
C VAL A 190 6.96 -9.46 -29.26
N ALA A 191 5.66 -9.57 -28.96
CA ALA A 191 4.88 -8.44 -28.41
C ALA A 191 4.92 -8.33 -26.87
N PHE A 192 5.41 -9.37 -26.17
CA PHE A 192 5.17 -9.53 -24.73
C PHE A 192 6.13 -8.80 -23.78
N THR A 193 7.13 -8.04 -24.23
CA THR A 193 8.13 -7.46 -23.30
C THR A 193 8.12 -5.94 -23.21
N LYS A 194 7.84 -5.23 -24.31
CA LYS A 194 7.86 -3.75 -24.34
C LYS A 194 6.50 -3.12 -24.04
N ASN A 195 5.42 -3.88 -24.26
CA ASN A 195 4.03 -3.43 -24.05
C ASN A 195 3.35 -4.12 -22.87
N MET A 196 4.03 -5.06 -22.19
CA MET A 196 3.41 -5.91 -21.16
C MET A 196 2.80 -5.10 -20.00
N ILE A 197 3.47 -4.03 -19.57
CA ILE A 197 2.99 -3.16 -18.50
C ILE A 197 1.73 -2.41 -18.93
N GLY A 198 1.77 -1.73 -20.09
CA GLY A 198 0.62 -0.98 -20.61
C GLY A 198 -0.54 -1.90 -21.01
N GLU A 199 -0.25 -3.13 -21.45
CA GLU A 199 -1.24 -4.14 -21.80
C GLU A 199 -1.88 -4.76 -20.56
N ILE A 200 -1.12 -5.02 -19.48
CA ILE A 200 -1.69 -5.46 -18.18
C ILE A 200 -2.50 -4.34 -17.55
N GLU A 201 -2.00 -3.10 -17.57
CA GLU A 201 -2.70 -1.93 -17.04
C GLU A 201 -4.00 -1.69 -17.81
N ASN A 202 -3.95 -1.64 -19.15
CA ASN A 202 -5.11 -1.35 -19.98
C ASN A 202 -6.08 -2.54 -20.15
N ARG A 203 -5.67 -3.77 -19.80
CA ARG A 203 -6.56 -4.94 -19.72
C ARG A 203 -7.01 -5.28 -18.31
N SER A 204 -6.49 -4.62 -17.29
CA SER A 204 -6.94 -4.90 -15.93
C SER A 204 -8.40 -4.51 -15.80
N SER A 205 -9.23 -5.47 -15.39
CA SER A 205 -10.67 -5.26 -15.17
C SER A 205 -10.90 -4.04 -14.27
N TYR A 206 -10.04 -3.84 -13.27
CA TYR A 206 -10.06 -2.72 -12.35
C TYR A 206 -9.88 -1.35 -13.04
N LEU A 207 -8.84 -1.15 -13.88
CA LEU A 207 -8.65 0.14 -14.57
C LEU A 207 -9.73 0.40 -15.61
N SER A 208 -10.23 -0.65 -16.28
CA SER A 208 -11.38 -0.52 -17.20
C SER A 208 -12.66 -0.13 -16.46
N ALA A 209 -12.90 -0.68 -15.27
CA ALA A 209 -14.04 -0.34 -14.44
C ALA A 209 -13.96 1.11 -13.92
N ILE A 210 -12.75 1.58 -13.54
CA ILE A 210 -12.53 3.00 -13.19
C ILE A 210 -12.83 3.92 -14.37
N LYS A 211 -12.29 3.62 -15.57
CA LYS A 211 -12.57 4.42 -16.77
C LYS A 211 -14.06 4.46 -17.09
N SER A 212 -14.72 3.31 -17.01
CA SER A 212 -16.17 3.20 -17.21
C SER A 212 -16.96 4.05 -16.20
N ASP A 213 -16.59 4.05 -14.93
CA ASP A 213 -17.25 4.90 -13.92
C ASP A 213 -16.98 6.39 -14.17
N VAL A 214 -15.76 6.77 -14.55
CA VAL A 214 -15.42 8.16 -14.91
C VAL A 214 -16.27 8.65 -16.07
N GLU A 215 -16.47 7.83 -17.12
CA GLU A 215 -17.25 8.19 -18.30
C GLU A 215 -18.76 8.16 -18.04
N SER A 216 -19.27 7.13 -17.35
CA SER A 216 -20.73 6.93 -17.18
C SER A 216 -21.33 7.71 -16.02
N ARG A 217 -20.53 8.05 -15.00
CA ARG A 217 -21.00 8.73 -13.77
C ARG A 217 -20.50 10.17 -13.67
N GLU A 218 -20.00 10.75 -14.75
CA GLU A 218 -19.52 12.13 -14.77
C GLU A 218 -20.57 13.13 -14.26
N GLU A 219 -21.83 12.99 -14.68
CA GLU A 219 -22.92 13.88 -14.23
C GLU A 219 -23.22 13.73 -12.75
N PHE A 220 -23.17 12.50 -12.24
CA PHE A 220 -23.33 12.20 -10.82
C PHE A 220 -22.20 12.82 -9.98
N ILE A 221 -20.95 12.70 -10.41
CA ILE A 221 -19.82 13.34 -9.73
C ILE A 221 -19.94 14.87 -9.79
N LYS A 222 -20.35 15.43 -10.92
CA LYS A 222 -20.62 16.88 -11.03
C LYS A 222 -21.72 17.34 -10.08
N PHE A 223 -22.75 16.52 -9.86
CA PHE A 223 -23.77 16.78 -8.84
C PHE A 223 -23.19 16.76 -7.43
N LEU A 224 -22.42 15.72 -7.07
CA LEU A 224 -21.75 15.64 -5.77
C LEU A 224 -20.80 16.82 -5.51
N ILE A 225 -20.06 17.25 -6.53
CA ILE A 225 -19.18 18.43 -6.45
C ILE A 225 -19.98 19.66 -6.03
N LYS A 226 -21.09 19.95 -6.73
CA LYS A 226 -21.96 21.08 -6.39
C LYS A 226 -22.52 20.96 -4.99
N GLU A 227 -22.94 19.77 -4.60
CA GLU A 227 -23.50 19.54 -3.28
C GLU A 227 -22.46 19.82 -2.19
N VAL A 228 -21.24 19.26 -2.31
CA VAL A 228 -20.13 19.51 -1.40
C VAL A 228 -19.72 20.98 -1.40
N GLU A 229 -19.66 21.65 -2.55
CA GLU A 229 -19.37 23.09 -2.63
C GLU A 229 -20.44 23.94 -1.94
N SER A 230 -21.71 23.57 -2.09
CA SER A 230 -22.85 24.27 -1.47
C SER A 230 -23.03 23.95 0.01
N ALA A 231 -22.45 22.84 0.50
CA ALA A 231 -22.57 22.40 1.88
C ALA A 231 -22.11 23.50 2.85
N ALA A 232 -23.07 24.11 3.52
CA ALA A 232 -22.88 25.17 4.51
C ALA A 232 -23.81 24.87 5.69
N HIS A 233 -23.47 23.81 6.43
CA HIS A 233 -24.23 23.34 7.57
C HIS A 233 -24.01 24.25 8.78
N ARG A 234 -25.08 24.50 9.54
CA ARG A 234 -25.02 25.33 10.76
C ARG A 234 -24.71 24.50 11.99
N ASP A 235 -25.09 23.22 11.96
CA ASP A 235 -24.85 22.27 13.04
C ASP A 235 -23.91 21.15 12.60
N ILE A 236 -23.10 20.66 13.55
CA ILE A 236 -22.14 19.58 13.30
C ILE A 236 -22.84 18.21 13.12
N SER A 237 -24.05 18.03 13.65
CA SER A 237 -24.84 16.80 13.42
C SER A 237 -25.39 16.73 11.99
N GLU A 238 -25.64 17.89 11.36
CA GLU A 238 -25.97 17.97 9.94
C GLU A 238 -24.77 17.58 9.08
N VAL A 239 -23.56 18.03 9.45
CA VAL A 239 -22.30 17.64 8.80
C VAL A 239 -22.10 16.12 8.90
N GLU A 240 -22.35 15.52 10.05
CA GLU A 240 -22.27 14.06 10.23
C GLU A 240 -23.22 13.31 9.28
N SER A 241 -24.47 13.77 9.19
CA SER A 241 -25.49 13.17 8.33
C SER A 241 -25.15 13.35 6.85
N PHE A 242 -24.65 14.53 6.48
CA PHE A 242 -24.19 14.85 5.12
C PHE A 242 -23.01 13.99 4.70
N VAL A 243 -21.97 13.88 5.54
CA VAL A 243 -20.80 13.05 5.26
C VAL A 243 -21.18 11.59 5.12
N LYS A 244 -22.08 11.10 5.97
CA LYS A 244 -22.60 9.74 5.86
C LYS A 244 -23.28 9.50 4.50
N TRP A 245 -24.15 10.42 4.09
CA TRP A 245 -24.76 10.35 2.76
C TRP A 245 -23.72 10.42 1.64
N LEU A 246 -22.76 11.35 1.72
CA LEU A 246 -21.71 11.51 0.73
C LEU A 246 -20.88 10.24 0.56
N ASP A 247 -20.49 9.61 1.67
CA ASP A 247 -19.73 8.36 1.64
C ASP A 247 -20.56 7.19 1.10
N GLU A 248 -21.87 7.15 1.38
CA GLU A 248 -22.80 6.18 0.78
C GLU A 248 -22.89 6.36 -0.74
N GLU A 249 -23.04 7.59 -1.23
CA GLU A 249 -23.05 7.91 -2.67
C GLU A 249 -21.74 7.53 -3.36
N LEU A 250 -20.60 7.86 -2.73
CA LEU A 250 -19.27 7.55 -3.25
C LEU A 250 -18.93 6.05 -3.18
N SER A 251 -19.55 5.30 -2.26
CA SER A 251 -19.39 3.83 -2.17
C SER A 251 -19.92 3.07 -3.40
N SER A 252 -20.73 3.74 -4.22
CA SER A 252 -21.23 3.17 -5.48
C SER A 252 -20.17 3.11 -6.59
N LEU A 253 -19.04 3.79 -6.40
CA LEU A 253 -17.90 3.80 -7.31
C LEU A 253 -16.98 2.61 -7.05
N VAL A 254 -16.33 2.11 -8.11
CA VAL A 254 -15.35 1.01 -8.01
C VAL A 254 -14.18 1.39 -7.10
N ASP A 255 -13.68 2.62 -7.24
CA ASP A 255 -12.66 3.20 -6.38
C ASP A 255 -12.86 4.72 -6.34
N GLU A 256 -13.35 5.21 -5.20
CA GLU A 256 -13.60 6.64 -4.98
C GLU A 256 -12.37 7.48 -5.34
N ARG A 257 -11.19 7.15 -4.81
CA ARG A 257 -10.01 8.01 -4.94
C ARG A 257 -9.47 8.00 -6.35
N ALA A 258 -9.51 6.85 -7.02
CA ALA A 258 -9.06 6.73 -8.41
C ALA A 258 -10.02 7.42 -9.37
N VAL A 259 -11.33 7.29 -9.16
CA VAL A 259 -12.36 7.95 -9.98
C VAL A 259 -12.31 9.47 -9.79
N LEU A 260 -12.35 9.94 -8.54
CA LEU A 260 -12.34 11.37 -8.20
C LEU A 260 -11.08 12.10 -8.68
N ARG A 261 -9.93 11.41 -8.79
CA ARG A 261 -8.70 11.99 -9.35
C ARG A 261 -8.85 12.49 -10.80
N HIS A 262 -9.79 11.95 -11.57
CA HIS A 262 -10.04 12.40 -12.94
C HIS A 262 -10.86 13.70 -13.01
N PHE A 263 -11.42 14.15 -11.87
CA PHE A 263 -12.25 15.35 -11.77
C PHE A 263 -11.50 16.45 -11.01
N PRO A 264 -10.81 17.38 -11.70
CA PRO A 264 -10.01 18.43 -11.04
C PRO A 264 -10.84 19.44 -10.25
N GLN A 265 -12.16 19.50 -10.51
CA GLN A 265 -13.10 20.35 -9.77
C GLN A 265 -13.57 19.71 -8.46
N TRP A 266 -13.12 18.49 -8.12
CA TRP A 266 -13.48 17.88 -6.85
C TRP A 266 -12.96 18.72 -5.68
N PRO A 267 -13.82 19.19 -4.76
CA PRO A 267 -13.43 20.03 -3.64
C PRO A 267 -12.79 19.19 -2.52
N GLU A 268 -11.66 18.54 -2.82
CA GLU A 268 -10.97 17.56 -1.97
C GLU A 268 -10.76 18.08 -0.54
N ARG A 269 -10.19 19.29 -0.41
CA ARG A 269 -9.95 19.91 0.91
C ARG A 269 -11.22 20.10 1.73
N LYS A 270 -12.33 20.44 1.09
CA LYS A 270 -13.61 20.67 1.78
C LYS A 270 -14.25 19.34 2.18
N ALA A 271 -14.25 18.37 1.27
CA ALA A 271 -14.75 17.02 1.56
C ALA A 271 -13.96 16.38 2.72
N ASP A 272 -12.64 16.49 2.71
CA ASP A 272 -11.77 15.96 3.76
C ASP A 272 -11.99 16.69 5.09
N ALA A 273 -12.10 18.03 5.08
CA ALA A 273 -12.40 18.80 6.28
C ALA A 273 -13.78 18.43 6.88
N LEU A 274 -14.80 18.20 6.04
CA LEU A 274 -16.12 17.74 6.51
C LEU A 274 -16.03 16.34 7.13
N ARG A 275 -15.28 15.42 6.51
CA ARG A 275 -15.04 14.08 7.06
C ARG A 275 -14.28 14.10 8.38
N GLU A 276 -13.25 14.92 8.49
CA GLU A 276 -12.51 15.14 9.73
C GLU A 276 -13.41 15.74 10.82
N ALA A 277 -14.21 16.75 10.48
CA ALA A 277 -15.17 17.35 11.41
C ALA A 277 -16.24 16.35 11.88
N ALA A 278 -16.82 15.55 10.98
CA ALA A 278 -17.78 14.50 11.33
C ALA A 278 -17.15 13.39 12.18
N PHE A 279 -15.90 13.00 11.89
CA PHE A 279 -15.18 12.00 12.67
C PHE A 279 -14.87 12.50 14.07
N THR A 280 -14.30 13.71 14.18
CA THR A 280 -13.96 14.33 15.46
C THR A 280 -15.19 14.56 16.34
N TYR A 281 -16.31 14.98 15.75
CA TYR A 281 -17.58 15.09 16.47
C TYR A 281 -18.08 13.74 17.00
N ARG A 282 -18.06 12.68 16.18
CA ARG A 282 -18.44 11.33 16.64
C ARG A 282 -17.56 10.83 17.78
N ASP A 283 -16.25 11.05 17.70
CA ASP A 283 -15.34 10.66 18.77
C ASP A 283 -15.59 11.46 20.05
N LEU A 284 -15.86 12.76 19.93
CA LEU A 284 -16.21 13.61 21.07
C LEU A 284 -17.54 13.17 21.71
N ARG A 285 -18.56 12.84 20.90
CA ARG A 285 -19.85 12.34 21.37
C ARG A 285 -19.71 10.98 22.06
N SER A 286 -18.89 10.10 21.51
CA SER A 286 -18.53 8.82 22.13
C SER A 286 -17.86 9.02 23.49
N LEU A 287 -16.85 9.90 23.56
CA LEU A 287 -16.17 10.26 24.81
C LEU A 287 -17.13 10.89 25.83
N GLY A 288 -18.01 11.79 25.40
CA GLY A 288 -19.04 12.38 26.26
C GLY A 288 -19.99 11.33 26.82
N SER A 289 -20.33 10.32 26.02
CA SER A 289 -21.16 9.19 26.44
C SER A 289 -20.42 8.30 27.45
N GLU A 290 -19.14 8.00 27.22
CA GLU A 290 -18.30 7.22 28.13
C GLU A 290 -18.12 7.90 29.48
N VAL A 291 -17.96 9.24 29.50
CA VAL A 291 -17.88 10.03 30.73
C VAL A 291 -19.22 10.10 31.46
N SER A 292 -20.34 10.24 30.72
CA SER A 292 -21.68 10.36 31.33
C SER A 292 -22.19 9.03 31.88
N HIS A 293 -21.85 7.91 31.24
CA HIS A 293 -22.20 6.56 31.68
C HIS A 293 -21.06 5.91 32.47
N PHE A 294 -20.10 6.70 32.97
CA PHE A 294 -19.04 6.18 33.81
C PHE A 294 -19.63 5.79 35.17
N GLU A 295 -19.84 4.49 35.36
CA GLU A 295 -20.18 3.93 36.67
C GLU A 295 -18.94 3.31 37.29
N ASP A 296 -18.67 3.69 38.54
CA ASP A 296 -17.63 3.07 39.34
C ASP A 296 -18.07 1.65 39.71
N ASN A 297 -17.25 0.66 39.37
CA ASN A 297 -17.55 -0.73 39.65
C ASN A 297 -16.95 -1.11 41.01
N PRO A 298 -17.76 -1.30 42.08
CA PRO A 298 -17.24 -1.60 43.41
C PRO A 298 -16.55 -2.97 43.50
N LYS A 299 -16.66 -3.82 42.46
CA LYS A 299 -16.01 -5.13 42.36
C LYS A 299 -14.65 -5.08 41.65
N GLU A 300 -14.30 -3.95 41.02
CA GLU A 300 -13.04 -3.78 40.32
C GLU A 300 -11.94 -3.33 41.29
N PRO A 301 -10.69 -3.84 41.18
CA PRO A 301 -9.58 -3.35 42.00
C PRO A 301 -9.38 -1.84 41.80
N LEU A 302 -9.16 -1.09 42.90
CA LEU A 302 -8.98 0.37 42.90
C LEU A 302 -7.94 0.86 41.87
N ALA A 303 -6.82 0.13 41.74
CA ALA A 303 -5.76 0.46 40.78
C ALA A 303 -6.22 0.39 39.31
N GLN A 304 -7.27 -0.36 39.01
CA GLN A 304 -7.83 -0.48 37.67
C GLN A 304 -8.90 0.58 37.41
N ALA A 305 -9.77 0.87 38.40
CA ALA A 305 -10.67 2.02 38.37
C ALA A 305 -9.90 3.34 38.16
N LEU A 306 -8.82 3.56 38.92
CA LEU A 306 -7.95 4.74 38.77
C LEU A 306 -7.30 4.82 37.39
N ARG A 307 -6.88 3.69 36.80
CA ARG A 307 -6.35 3.67 35.43
C ARG A 307 -7.40 4.06 34.38
N ARG A 308 -8.66 3.65 34.55
CA ARG A 308 -9.75 4.04 33.65
C ARG A 308 -10.06 5.53 33.78
N ILE A 309 -10.13 6.05 35.01
CA ILE A 309 -10.33 7.48 35.28
C ILE A 309 -9.19 8.30 34.65
N GLN A 310 -7.94 7.89 34.85
CA GLN A 310 -6.78 8.57 34.25
C GLN A 310 -6.82 8.54 32.72
N ALA A 311 -7.13 7.40 32.11
CA ALA A 311 -7.23 7.29 30.65
C ALA A 311 -8.33 8.20 30.08
N LEU A 312 -9.46 8.35 30.78
CA LEU A 312 -10.52 9.28 30.42
C LEU A 312 -10.06 10.74 30.56
N GLN A 313 -9.35 11.08 31.64
CA GLN A 313 -8.78 12.41 31.83
C GLN A 313 -7.76 12.77 30.76
N ASP A 314 -6.87 11.85 30.40
CA ASP A 314 -5.86 12.04 29.36
C ASP A 314 -6.52 12.27 28.00
N ARG A 315 -7.53 11.47 27.64
CA ARG A 315 -8.29 11.65 26.40
C ARG A 315 -9.01 13.00 26.37
N ARG A 316 -9.65 13.42 27.46
CA ARG A 316 -10.27 14.77 27.56
C ARG A 316 -9.24 15.89 27.45
N ALA A 317 -8.05 15.72 28.05
CA ALA A 317 -6.98 16.69 27.99
C ALA A 317 -6.41 16.85 26.57
N CYS A 318 -6.34 15.78 25.78
CA CYS A 318 -5.97 15.83 24.37
C CYS A 318 -6.93 16.69 23.54
N TRP A 319 -8.23 16.63 23.82
CA TRP A 319 -9.24 17.45 23.15
C TRP A 319 -9.16 18.93 23.55
N ASN A 320 -8.95 19.25 24.84
CA ASN A 320 -8.81 20.63 25.28
C ASN A 320 -7.61 21.34 24.63
N LYS A 321 -6.51 20.61 24.40
CA LYS A 321 -5.35 21.14 23.68
C LYS A 321 -5.64 21.38 22.19
N ALA A 322 -6.46 20.53 21.57
CA ALA A 322 -6.86 20.68 20.17
C ALA A 322 -7.82 21.86 19.92
N SER A 323 -8.65 22.25 20.90
CA SER A 323 -9.54 23.43 20.80
C SER A 323 -8.85 24.78 21.05
N THR A 324 -7.56 24.80 21.43
CA THR A 324 -6.82 26.04 21.72
C THR A 324 -6.01 26.56 20.51
N ILE A 325 -6.15 25.91 19.34
CA ILE A 325 -5.51 26.29 18.07
C ILE A 325 -6.56 26.81 17.11
#